data_AF-A0A352C898-F1
#
_entry.id   AF-A0A352C898-F1
#
_cell.length_a   1.000
_cell.length_b   1.000
_cell.length_c   1.000
_cell.angle_alpha   90.00
_cell.angle_beta   90.00
_cell.angle_gamma   90.00
#
_symmetry.space_group_name_H-M   'P 1'
#
loop_
_entity.id
_entity.type
_entity.pdbx_description
1 polymer ?
#
loop_
_entity_poly.entity_id
_entity_poly.type
_entity_poly.pdbx_seq_one_letter_code
_entity_poly.pdbx_strand_id
1 'polypeptide(L)'
;MPSSVVVVILSLLGEGKTFSSDKNFLYEKFFDLSKTFPSLFQDFIFDESKIYPKCEIIDFAIDRITGFGMVEWKNLGDDYIILPAMIKRGKELMAVFSAAGRIQLSKAAEKFKEMDR
;
A
#
# COMPACT_ATOMS: atom_id res chain seq x y z
N MET A 1 -1.47 -0.82 12.88
CA MET A 1 -1.31 -2.29 12.83
C MET A 1 -1.85 -2.84 11.52
N PRO A 2 -3.07 -2.55 11.05
CA PRO A 2 -3.50 -2.91 9.68
C PRO A 2 -2.95 -1.99 8.58
N SER A 3 -3.01 -0.66 8.77
CA SER A 3 -2.49 0.31 7.79
C SER A 3 -0.99 0.21 7.54
N SER A 4 -0.25 -0.44 8.45
CA SER A 4 1.17 -0.76 8.27
C SER A 4 1.41 -1.70 7.09
N VAL A 5 0.46 -2.59 6.76
CA VAL A 5 0.55 -3.48 5.60
C VAL A 5 0.60 -2.66 4.32
N VAL A 6 -0.30 -1.68 4.16
CA VAL A 6 -0.34 -0.75 3.01
C VAL A 6 0.98 0.00 2.89
N VAL A 7 1.45 0.61 3.99
CA VAL A 7 2.69 1.39 4.00
C VAL A 7 3.91 0.53 3.65
N VAL A 8 4.00 -0.69 4.17
CA VAL A 8 5.12 -1.59 3.86
C VAL A 8 5.08 -2.02 2.39
N ILE A 9 3.92 -2.45 1.88
CA ILE A 9 3.76 -2.87 0.48
C ILE A 9 4.21 -1.75 -0.46
N LEU A 10 3.70 -0.53 -0.26
CA LEU A 10 4.07 0.62 -1.08
C LEU A 10 5.54 1.02 -0.90
N SER A 11 6.10 0.92 0.32
CA SER A 11 7.53 1.24 0.54
C SER A 11 8.48 0.28 -0.18
N LEU A 12 8.06 -0.97 -0.41
CA LEU A 12 8.85 -1.99 -1.10
C LEU A 12 8.84 -1.80 -2.64
N LEU A 13 8.06 -0.84 -3.14
CA LEU A 13 8.15 -0.41 -4.54
C LEU A 13 9.53 0.20 -4.84
N GLY A 14 10.07 0.96 -3.89
CA GLY A 14 11.41 1.53 -3.92
C GLY A 14 11.42 3.05 -4.01
N GLU A 15 12.53 3.66 -3.57
CA GLU A 15 12.71 5.11 -3.61
C GLU A 15 12.65 5.64 -5.05
N GLY A 16 11.97 6.78 -5.23
CA GLY A 16 11.81 7.41 -6.55
C GLY A 16 10.88 6.67 -7.51
N LYS A 17 10.31 5.53 -7.11
CA LYS A 17 9.22 4.88 -7.84
C LYS A 17 7.91 5.59 -7.60
N THR A 18 7.00 5.42 -8.55
CA THR A 18 5.64 5.96 -8.47
C THR A 18 4.63 4.87 -8.18
N PHE A 19 3.47 5.29 -7.68
CA PHE A 19 2.22 4.55 -7.71
C PHE A 19 1.06 5.54 -7.88
N SER A 20 -0.05 5.08 -8.45
CA SER A 20 -1.21 5.95 -8.72
C SER A 20 -1.74 6.65 -7.47
N SER A 21 -2.09 7.93 -7.61
CA SER A 21 -2.81 8.69 -6.58
C SER A 21 -4.33 8.51 -6.61
N ASP A 22 -4.86 7.78 -7.61
CA ASP A 22 -6.29 7.44 -7.69
C ASP A 22 -6.66 6.45 -6.58
N LYS A 23 -7.51 6.91 -5.65
CA LYS A 23 -8.00 6.08 -4.55
C LYS A 23 -8.80 4.87 -5.02
N ASN A 24 -9.56 4.97 -6.12
CA ASN A 24 -10.35 3.85 -6.64
C ASN A 24 -9.43 2.73 -7.14
N PHE A 25 -8.37 3.11 -7.87
CA PHE A 25 -7.33 2.18 -8.29
C PHE A 25 -6.68 1.50 -7.10
N LEU A 26 -6.29 2.26 -6.06
CA LEU A 26 -5.67 1.71 -4.86
C LEU A 26 -6.60 0.73 -4.13
N TYR A 27 -7.88 1.06 -3.98
CA TYR A 27 -8.86 0.15 -3.38
C TYR A 27 -8.96 -1.18 -4.14
N GLU A 28 -9.07 -1.12 -5.46
CA GLU A 28 -9.15 -2.31 -6.31
C GLU A 28 -7.91 -3.19 -6.16
N LYS A 29 -6.71 -2.60 -6.23
CA LYS A 29 -5.45 -3.37 -6.09
C LYS A 29 -5.34 -4.03 -4.72
N PHE A 30 -5.62 -3.30 -3.65
CA PHE A 30 -5.55 -3.89 -2.30
C PHE A 30 -6.66 -4.91 -2.05
N PHE A 31 -7.84 -4.75 -2.66
CA PHE A 31 -8.88 -5.76 -2.63
C PHE A 31 -8.42 -7.05 -3.33
N ASP A 32 -7.81 -6.97 -4.50
CA ASP A 32 -7.27 -8.15 -5.19
C ASP A 32 -6.10 -8.81 -4.47
N LEU A 33 -5.24 -8.01 -3.84
CA LEU A 33 -4.21 -8.53 -2.92
C LEU A 33 -4.85 -9.23 -1.73
N SER A 34 -5.97 -8.74 -1.19
CA SER A 34 -6.65 -9.39 -0.06
C SER A 34 -7.15 -10.80 -0.40
N LYS A 35 -7.62 -11.03 -1.63
CA LYS A 35 -7.99 -12.37 -2.13
C LYS A 35 -6.79 -13.32 -2.23
N THR A 36 -5.63 -12.78 -2.58
CA THR A 36 -4.39 -13.56 -2.79
C THR A 36 -3.64 -13.81 -1.47
N PHE A 37 -3.69 -12.86 -0.55
CA PHE A 37 -2.95 -12.87 0.72
C PHE A 37 -3.89 -12.64 1.92
N PRO A 38 -4.94 -13.46 2.11
CA PRO A 38 -6.01 -13.19 3.09
C PRO A 38 -5.50 -13.01 4.53
N SER A 39 -4.43 -13.71 4.92
CA SER A 39 -3.84 -13.55 6.25
C SER A 39 -3.22 -12.17 6.51
N LEU A 40 -2.73 -11.47 5.48
CA LEU A 40 -2.25 -10.09 5.63
C LEU A 40 -3.38 -9.08 5.78
N PHE A 41 -4.53 -9.38 5.19
CA PHE A 41 -5.66 -8.46 5.05
C PHE A 41 -6.85 -8.84 5.93
N GLN A 42 -6.68 -9.74 6.90
CA GLN A 42 -7.77 -10.24 7.77
C GLN A 42 -8.53 -9.14 8.51
N ASP A 43 -7.86 -8.01 8.81
CA ASP A 43 -8.44 -6.87 9.53
C ASP A 43 -9.01 -5.79 8.58
N PHE A 44 -8.93 -6.01 7.26
CA PHE A 44 -9.43 -5.07 6.27
C PHE A 44 -10.89 -5.38 5.96
N ILE A 45 -11.76 -4.40 6.18
CA ILE A 45 -13.18 -4.48 5.82
C ILE A 45 -13.34 -3.73 4.50
N PHE A 46 -13.68 -4.46 3.44
CA PHE A 46 -13.96 -3.90 2.13
C PHE A 46 -15.47 -3.76 1.93
N ASP A 47 -15.94 -2.55 1.62
CA ASP A 47 -17.32 -2.28 1.23
C ASP A 47 -17.51 -2.59 -0.26
N GLU A 48 -17.98 -3.81 -0.54
CA GLU A 48 -18.23 -4.31 -1.90
C GLU A 48 -19.57 -3.82 -2.49
N SER A 49 -20.32 -2.95 -1.80
CA SER A 49 -21.55 -2.36 -2.37
C SER A 49 -21.28 -1.36 -3.49
N LYS A 50 -20.00 -1.00 -3.70
CA LYS A 50 -19.52 -0.05 -4.71
C LYS A 50 -18.80 -0.79 -5.83
N ILE A 51 -18.67 -0.12 -6.98
CA ILE A 51 -17.90 -0.63 -8.13
C ILE A 51 -16.44 -0.92 -7.72
N TYR A 52 -15.87 -0.07 -6.86
CA TYR A 52 -14.55 -0.25 -6.27
C TYR A 52 -14.69 -0.54 -4.77
N PRO A 53 -14.26 -1.73 -4.29
CA PRO A 53 -14.45 -2.11 -2.89
C PRO A 53 -13.68 -1.21 -1.93
N LYS A 54 -14.36 -0.26 -1.31
CA LYS A 54 -13.72 0.77 -0.48
C LYS A 54 -13.22 0.18 0.84
N CYS A 55 -12.06 0.62 1.32
CA CYS A 55 -11.57 0.25 2.66
C CYS A 55 -10.95 1.46 3.38
N GLU A 56 -11.47 1.78 4.57
CA GLU A 56 -11.04 2.95 5.36
C GLU A 56 -9.59 2.86 5.85
N ILE A 57 -9.06 1.64 6.00
CA ILE A 57 -7.66 1.42 6.39
C ILE A 57 -6.71 1.90 5.30
N ILE A 58 -7.11 1.77 4.03
CA ILE A 58 -6.34 2.28 2.90
C ILE A 58 -6.37 3.80 2.91
N ASP A 59 -7.54 4.43 3.08
CA ASP A 59 -7.65 5.88 3.25
C ASP A 59 -6.72 6.41 4.34
N PHE A 60 -6.83 5.83 5.53
CA PHE A 60 -6.01 6.22 6.67
C PHE A 60 -4.50 6.03 6.40
N ALA A 61 -4.11 5.00 5.65
CA ALA A 61 -2.72 4.80 5.27
C ALA A 61 -2.24 5.89 4.30
N ILE A 62 -3.02 6.20 3.26
CA ILE A 62 -2.70 7.21 2.25
C ILE A 62 -2.64 8.61 2.87
N ASP A 63 -3.60 8.98 3.71
CA ASP A 63 -3.62 10.27 4.41
C ASP A 63 -2.40 10.44 5.33
N ARG A 64 -1.92 9.35 5.94
CA ARG A 64 -0.70 9.39 6.75
C ARG A 64 0.56 9.55 5.92
N ILE A 65 0.74 8.77 4.86
CA ILE A 65 1.98 8.87 4.06
C ILE A 65 2.08 10.23 3.36
N THR A 66 0.95 10.82 2.95
CA THR A 66 0.90 12.18 2.40
C THR A 66 1.17 13.22 3.49
N GLY A 67 0.43 13.18 4.61
CA GLY A 67 0.58 14.14 5.71
C GLY A 67 1.95 14.14 6.38
N PHE A 68 2.69 13.02 6.36
CA PHE A 68 4.05 12.92 6.89
C PHE A 68 5.16 13.17 5.85
N GLY A 69 4.83 13.59 4.62
CA GLY A 69 5.83 13.83 3.58
C GLY A 69 6.62 12.57 3.21
N MET A 70 5.97 11.40 3.25
CA MET A 70 6.56 10.14 2.80
C MET A 70 6.39 9.96 1.29
N VAL A 71 5.46 10.69 0.69
CA VAL A 71 5.27 10.75 -0.76
C VAL A 71 5.16 12.21 -1.22
N GLU A 72 5.47 12.45 -2.48
CA GLU A 72 5.22 13.72 -3.18
C GLU A 72 4.25 13.47 -4.34
N TRP A 73 3.23 14.31 -4.49
CA TRP A 73 2.30 14.22 -5.62
C TRP A 73 2.85 14.94 -6.85
N LYS A 74 2.90 14.26 -8.00
CA LYS A 74 3.24 14.89 -9.29
C LYS A 74 1.99 15.20 -10.10
N ASN A 75 1.71 16.50 -10.25
CA ASN A 75 0.64 17.07 -11.08
C ASN A 75 0.66 16.66 -12.58
N LEU A 76 1.75 16.05 -13.07
CA LEU A 76 1.92 15.69 -14.49
C LEU A 76 1.58 14.22 -14.81
N GLY A 77 1.00 13.47 -13.88
CA GLY A 77 0.59 12.09 -14.14
C GLY A 77 -0.29 11.44 -13.07
N ASP A 78 -0.88 12.24 -12.17
CA ASP A 78 -1.71 11.74 -11.05
C ASP A 78 -1.07 10.60 -10.25
N ASP A 79 0.24 10.70 -10.00
CA ASP A 79 1.03 9.71 -9.28
C ASP A 79 1.66 10.28 -8.00
N TYR A 80 1.82 9.42 -7.00
CA TYR A 80 2.67 9.65 -5.85
C TYR A 80 4.08 9.12 -6.10
N ILE A 81 5.11 9.93 -5.85
CA ILE A 81 6.51 9.51 -5.79
C ILE A 81 6.86 9.11 -4.36
N ILE A 82 7.53 7.97 -4.22
CA ILE A 82 8.02 7.47 -2.94
C ILE A 82 9.29 8.20 -2.54
N LEU A 83 9.24 8.88 -1.39
CA LEU A 83 10.37 9.61 -0.81
C LEU A 83 11.18 8.73 0.17
N PRO A 84 12.44 9.11 0.50
CA PRO A 84 13.28 8.34 1.42
C PRO A 84 12.63 8.07 2.80
N ALA A 85 11.80 9.01 3.28
CA ALA A 85 11.07 8.86 4.53
C ALA A 85 10.14 7.63 4.54
N MET A 86 9.52 7.31 3.40
CA MET A 86 8.68 6.12 3.26
C MET A 86 9.50 4.84 3.34
N ILE A 87 10.68 4.80 2.71
CA ILE A 87 11.58 3.64 2.74
C ILE A 87 12.06 3.37 4.16
N LYS A 88 12.48 4.43 4.87
CA LYS A 88 12.86 4.33 6.28
C LYS A 88 11.70 3.77 7.12
N ARG A 89 10.50 4.33 6.97
CA ARG A 89 9.33 3.89 7.71
C ARG A 89 8.91 2.45 7.38
N GLY A 90 8.99 2.07 6.11
CA GLY A 90 8.74 0.72 5.63
C GLY A 90 9.63 -0.30 6.33
N LYS A 91 10.94 -0.03 6.43
CA LYS A 91 11.89 -0.90 7.15
C LYS A 91 11.55 -1.04 8.63
N GLU A 92 11.23 0.06 9.31
CA GLU A 92 10.83 0.05 10.73
C GLU A 92 9.56 -0.78 10.95
N LEU A 93 8.55 -0.61 10.09
CA LEU A 93 7.31 -1.38 10.16
C LEU A 93 7.54 -2.85 9.81
N MET A 94 8.36 -3.15 8.81
CA MET A 94 8.65 -4.53 8.41
C MET A 94 9.31 -5.33 9.54
N ALA A 95 10.09 -4.67 10.41
CA ALA A 95 10.74 -5.31 11.55
C ALA A 95 9.75 -5.87 12.59
N VAL A 96 8.52 -5.34 12.68
CA VAL A 96 7.52 -5.84 13.64
C VAL A 96 6.78 -7.09 13.16
N PHE A 97 6.89 -7.44 11.88
CA PHE A 97 6.27 -8.65 11.33
C PHE A 97 7.14 -9.88 11.55
N SER A 98 6.49 -11.05 11.68
CA SER A 98 7.15 -12.36 11.70
C SER A 98 7.87 -12.65 10.37
N ALA A 99 8.80 -13.59 10.36
CA ALA A 99 9.50 -14.00 9.13
C ALA A 99 8.53 -14.42 8.02
N ALA A 100 7.50 -15.20 8.34
CA ALA A 100 6.44 -15.58 7.41
C ALA A 100 5.66 -14.36 6.89
N GLY A 101 5.29 -13.42 7.78
CA GLY A 101 4.61 -12.18 7.40
C GLY A 101 5.45 -11.30 6.47
N ARG A 102 6.76 -11.20 6.72
CA ARG A 102 7.70 -10.46 5.85
C ARG A 102 7.76 -11.06 4.45
N ILE A 103 7.78 -12.39 4.32
CA ILE A 103 7.75 -13.07 3.03
C ILE A 103 6.45 -12.76 2.28
N GLN A 104 5.30 -12.81 2.97
CA GLN A 104 4.02 -12.45 2.37
C GLN A 104 3.99 -10.98 1.93
N LEU A 105 4.49 -10.06 2.74
CA LEU A 105 4.56 -8.62 2.40
C LEU A 105 5.42 -8.37 1.16
N SER A 106 6.58 -9.02 1.05
CA SER A 106 7.42 -8.92 -0.15
C SER A 106 6.71 -9.46 -1.39
N LYS A 107 6.03 -10.61 -1.28
CA LYS A 107 5.25 -11.17 -2.40
C LYS A 107 4.08 -10.27 -2.80
N ALA A 108 3.39 -9.67 -1.83
CA ALA A 108 2.30 -8.74 -2.08
C ALA A 108 2.80 -7.46 -2.77
N ALA A 109 3.98 -6.95 -2.39
CA ALA A 109 4.61 -5.80 -3.06
C ALA A 109 5.01 -6.09 -4.51
N GLU A 110 5.58 -7.27 -4.79
CA GLU A 110 5.86 -7.67 -6.17
C GLU A 110 4.57 -7.81 -6.98
N LYS A 111 3.52 -8.40 -6.38
CA LYS A 111 2.21 -8.51 -7.05
C LYS A 111 1.57 -7.16 -7.32
N PHE A 112 1.69 -6.21 -6.41
CA PHE A 112 1.24 -4.84 -6.61
C PHE A 112 1.94 -4.18 -7.81
N LYS A 113 3.26 -4.33 -7.94
CA LYS A 113 4.03 -3.80 -9.10
C LYS A 113 3.56 -4.36 -10.43
N GLU A 114 3.22 -5.65 -10.48
CA GLU A 114 2.71 -6.30 -11.69
C GLU A 114 1.34 -5.77 -12.11
N MET A 115 0.54 -5.32 -11.16
CA MET A 115 -0.81 -4.79 -11.40
C MET A 115 -0.80 -3.35 -11.94
N ASP A 116 0.34 -2.64 -11.83
CA ASP A 116 0.55 -1.25 -12.26
C ASP A 116 1.10 -1.16 -13.70
N ARG A 117 1.24 -2.31 -14.39
CA ARG A 117 1.69 -2.45 -15.78
C ARG A 117 0.56 -2.89 -16.69
#